data_AF-A0A6G3MI40-F1
#
_entry.id   AF-A0A6G3MI40-F1
#
_cell.length_a   1.000
_cell.length_b   1.000
_cell.length_c   1.000
_cell.angle_alpha   90.00
_cell.angle_beta   90.00
_cell.angle_gamma   90.00
#
_symmetry.space_group_name_H-M   'P 1'
#
loop_
_entity.id
_entity.type
_entity.pdbx_description
1 polymer ?
#
loop_
_entity_poly.entity_id
_entity_poly.type
_entity_poly.pdbx_seq_one_letter_code
_entity_poly.pdbx_strand_id
1 'polypeptide(L)'
;MGLKTISALNRILMEDFIDKSVLHDKNEVENKIKAISLIIKELKISVEKKINVNLNDIKNRACKKYKVANPPKLTDIIAAVPNDLKKDLIPKLRVKPCRTASGIAIIAVMAKPHRCPHIYYTGHICVYCPGGPDSDFEYSSQSYTGYEPTSMRAIRARYDPYKQVRSRVDQLEALGHNVQKIEFILMGGTFMSLDKEYRDKFITGLHDALSGYHSKSIDEAIFFSERSMYYRCIGLTIETRPDYCQVKHLNEMLSYGCTRLEIGIQSIYEDVALD
;
A
#
# COMPACT_ATOMS: atom_id res chain seq x y z
N MET A 1 -27.77 60.69 -16.03
CA MET A 1 -29.10 60.27 -16.49
C MET A 1 -28.91 59.01 -17.34
N GLY A 2 -28.89 57.83 -16.71
CA GLY A 2 -28.42 56.61 -17.36
C GLY A 2 -28.86 55.36 -16.62
N LEU A 3 -30.17 55.21 -16.47
CA LEU A 3 -30.83 54.04 -15.90
C LEU A 3 -31.91 53.63 -16.90
N LYS A 4 -31.53 52.91 -17.96
CA LYS A 4 -32.43 52.15 -18.86
C LYS A 4 -31.63 51.32 -19.88
N THR A 5 -30.79 50.39 -19.41
CA THR A 5 -30.22 49.35 -20.29
C THR A 5 -29.80 48.05 -19.58
N ILE A 6 -30.21 47.84 -18.33
CA ILE A 6 -29.93 46.60 -17.58
C ILE A 6 -31.25 45.85 -17.39
N SER A 7 -31.82 45.26 -18.45
CA SER A 7 -32.93 44.31 -18.27
C SER A 7 -33.02 43.18 -19.30
N ALA A 8 -32.12 43.11 -20.28
CA ALA A 8 -32.13 42.02 -21.28
C ALA A 8 -30.89 41.10 -21.21
N LEU A 9 -29.69 41.61 -20.88
CA LEU A 9 -28.48 40.78 -20.87
C LEU A 9 -28.30 39.90 -19.61
N ASN A 10 -28.82 40.32 -18.45
CA ASN A 10 -28.67 39.55 -17.21
C ASN A 10 -29.62 38.34 -17.09
N ARG A 11 -30.56 38.17 -18.03
CA ARG A 11 -31.48 37.02 -18.03
C ARG A 11 -31.00 35.87 -18.91
N ILE A 12 -30.04 36.11 -19.80
CA ILE A 12 -29.49 35.09 -20.72
C ILE A 12 -28.18 34.48 -20.16
N LEU A 13 -27.54 35.11 -19.17
CA LEU A 13 -26.26 34.64 -18.60
C LEU A 13 -26.38 33.86 -17.27
N MET A 14 -27.60 33.60 -16.78
CA MET A 14 -27.79 32.87 -15.51
C MET A 14 -28.40 31.47 -15.63
N GLU A 15 -28.87 31.03 -16.81
CA GLU A 15 -29.49 29.70 -16.96
C GLU A 15 -28.60 28.63 -17.59
N ASP A 16 -27.44 28.97 -18.18
CA ASP A 16 -26.66 28.01 -18.99
C ASP A 16 -25.29 27.59 -18.43
N PHE A 17 -24.98 27.87 -17.16
CA PHE A 17 -23.69 27.51 -16.54
C PHE A 17 -23.79 26.59 -15.31
N ILE A 18 -24.77 25.69 -15.27
CA ILE A 18 -24.64 24.47 -14.44
C ILE A 18 -24.06 23.39 -15.34
N ASP A 19 -22.75 23.28 -15.27
CA ASP A 19 -21.94 22.28 -15.96
C ASP A 19 -22.53 20.86 -15.78
N LYS A 20 -23.05 20.27 -16.86
CA LYS A 20 -23.67 18.94 -16.87
C LYS A 20 -22.69 17.84 -16.41
N SER A 21 -21.39 18.08 -16.50
CA SER A 21 -20.36 17.16 -15.99
C SER A 21 -20.39 17.06 -14.46
N VAL A 22 -20.63 18.17 -13.75
CA VAL A 22 -20.73 18.24 -12.29
C VAL A 22 -22.03 17.60 -11.78
N LEU A 23 -23.13 17.69 -12.54
CA LEU A 23 -24.40 17.02 -12.24
C LEU A 23 -24.33 15.51 -12.47
N HIS A 24 -23.61 15.06 -13.50
CA HIS A 24 -23.43 13.65 -13.81
C HIS A 24 -22.62 12.92 -12.71
N ASP A 25 -21.60 13.59 -12.18
CA ASP A 25 -20.76 13.06 -11.11
C ASP A 25 -21.52 13.03 -9.76
N LYS A 26 -22.34 14.06 -9.46
CA LYS A 26 -23.22 14.08 -8.27
C LYS A 26 -24.24 12.94 -8.26
N ASN A 27 -24.91 12.70 -9.39
CA ASN A 27 -25.88 11.61 -9.49
C ASN A 27 -25.23 10.24 -9.35
N GLU A 28 -24.01 10.05 -9.89
CA GLU A 28 -23.30 8.78 -9.75
C GLU A 28 -22.85 8.53 -8.30
N VAL A 29 -22.33 9.56 -7.62
CA VAL A 29 -21.97 9.48 -6.19
C VAL A 29 -23.20 9.18 -5.33
N GLU A 30 -24.33 9.87 -5.57
CA GLU A 30 -25.56 9.62 -4.82
C GLU A 30 -26.11 8.21 -5.05
N ASN A 31 -26.04 7.71 -6.29
CA ASN A 31 -26.43 6.35 -6.63
C ASN A 31 -25.50 5.31 -5.99
N LYS A 32 -24.20 5.58 -5.89
CA LYS A 32 -23.24 4.73 -5.15
C LYS A 32 -23.59 4.67 -3.66
N ILE A 33 -23.90 5.80 -3.04
CA ILE A 33 -24.30 5.85 -1.62
C ILE A 33 -25.58 5.03 -1.41
N LYS A 34 -26.60 5.22 -2.25
CA LYS A 34 -27.85 4.44 -2.19
C LYS A 34 -27.61 2.94 -2.38
N ALA A 35 -26.72 2.56 -3.28
CA ALA A 35 -26.32 1.17 -3.48
C ALA A 35 -25.64 0.59 -2.23
N ILE A 36 -24.71 1.32 -1.60
CA ILE A 36 -24.03 0.92 -0.37
C ILE A 36 -25.04 0.75 0.78
N SER A 37 -25.96 1.70 0.96
CA SER A 37 -27.01 1.61 1.99
C SER A 37 -27.89 0.37 1.82
N LEU A 38 -28.24 0.01 0.57
CA LEU A 38 -29.00 -1.21 0.30
C LEU A 38 -28.20 -2.47 0.64
N ILE A 39 -26.91 -2.52 0.27
CA ILE A 39 -26.02 -3.64 0.58
C ILE A 39 -25.97 -3.86 2.10
N ILE A 40 -25.79 -2.80 2.89
CA ILE A 40 -25.74 -2.88 4.35
C ILE A 40 -27.08 -3.36 4.93
N LYS A 41 -28.21 -2.87 4.40
CA LYS A 41 -29.54 -3.31 4.84
C LYS A 41 -29.76 -4.80 4.60
N GLU A 42 -29.39 -5.31 3.43
CA GLU A 42 -29.51 -6.74 3.11
C GLU A 42 -28.57 -7.59 3.97
N LEU A 43 -27.35 -7.12 4.22
CA LEU A 43 -26.41 -7.81 5.10
C LEU A 43 -26.91 -7.87 6.55
N LYS A 44 -27.54 -6.79 7.05
CA LYS A 44 -28.17 -6.77 8.38
C LYS A 44 -29.25 -7.85 8.50
N ILE A 45 -30.17 -7.91 7.53
CA ILE A 45 -31.23 -8.93 7.49
C ILE A 45 -30.62 -10.35 7.45
N SER A 46 -29.53 -10.51 6.71
CA SER A 46 -28.83 -11.79 6.59
C SER A 46 -28.19 -12.24 7.91
N VAL A 47 -27.66 -11.30 8.68
CA VAL A 47 -27.12 -11.56 10.04
C VAL A 47 -28.25 -11.92 11.00
N GLU A 48 -29.33 -11.14 11.05
CA GLU A 48 -30.49 -11.39 11.91
C GLU A 48 -31.12 -12.76 11.64
N LYS A 49 -31.24 -13.15 10.38
CA LYS A 49 -31.84 -14.43 9.95
C LYS A 49 -30.85 -15.60 9.91
N LYS A 50 -29.57 -15.38 10.24
CA LYS A 50 -28.47 -16.37 10.13
C LYS A 50 -28.37 -17.06 8.75
N ILE A 51 -28.70 -16.34 7.68
CA ILE A 51 -28.62 -16.86 6.31
C ILE A 51 -27.21 -16.56 5.76
N ASN A 52 -26.61 -17.54 5.09
CA ASN A 52 -25.34 -17.35 4.40
C ASN A 52 -25.61 -16.77 3.01
N VAL A 53 -25.09 -15.59 2.72
CA VAL A 53 -25.42 -14.86 1.50
C VAL A 53 -24.15 -14.46 0.77
N ASN A 54 -24.14 -14.67 -0.54
CA ASN A 54 -23.01 -14.31 -1.38
C ASN A 54 -22.93 -12.79 -1.55
N LEU A 55 -21.83 -12.19 -1.09
CA LEU A 55 -21.59 -10.75 -1.18
C LEU A 55 -21.66 -10.24 -2.62
N ASN A 56 -21.15 -11.02 -3.57
CA ASN A 56 -21.12 -10.61 -4.99
C ASN A 56 -22.54 -10.49 -5.56
N ASP A 57 -23.46 -11.36 -5.14
CA ASP A 57 -24.85 -11.32 -5.60
C ASP A 57 -25.59 -10.10 -5.04
N ILE A 58 -25.33 -9.75 -3.77
CA ILE A 58 -25.86 -8.53 -3.15
C ILE A 58 -25.32 -7.29 -3.88
N LYS A 59 -24.00 -7.24 -4.13
CA LYS A 59 -23.37 -6.13 -4.86
C LYS A 59 -23.96 -5.98 -6.26
N ASN A 60 -24.12 -7.08 -7.00
CA ASN A 60 -24.67 -7.07 -8.35
C ASN A 60 -26.13 -6.58 -8.36
N ARG A 61 -26.97 -7.03 -7.41
CA ARG A 61 -28.36 -6.55 -7.28
C ARG A 61 -28.43 -5.06 -6.97
N ALA A 62 -27.60 -4.58 -6.06
CA ALA A 62 -27.55 -3.16 -5.72
C ALA A 62 -27.07 -2.29 -6.90
N CYS A 63 -26.04 -2.74 -7.62
CA CYS A 63 -25.53 -2.02 -8.80
C CYS A 63 -26.56 -1.96 -9.93
N LYS A 64 -27.27 -3.07 -10.19
CA LYS A 64 -28.38 -3.11 -11.16
C LYS A 64 -29.51 -2.15 -10.78
N LYS A 65 -29.89 -2.11 -9.50
CA LYS A 65 -31.01 -1.28 -9.02
C LYS A 65 -30.72 0.22 -9.16
N TYR A 66 -29.51 0.65 -8.82
CA TYR A 66 -29.13 2.07 -8.82
C TYR A 66 -28.30 2.49 -10.04
N LYS A 67 -28.19 1.61 -11.06
CA LYS A 67 -27.47 1.85 -12.32
C LYS A 67 -26.02 2.33 -12.09
N VAL A 68 -25.34 1.74 -11.12
CA VAL A 68 -23.93 2.04 -10.84
C VAL A 68 -23.05 1.21 -11.78
N ALA A 69 -22.24 1.89 -12.60
CA ALA A 69 -21.38 1.23 -13.59
C ALA A 69 -20.32 0.33 -12.96
N ASN A 70 -19.69 0.79 -11.87
CA ASN A 70 -18.65 0.06 -11.16
C ASN A 70 -19.12 -0.36 -9.77
N PRO A 71 -18.99 -1.65 -9.39
CA PRO A 71 -19.41 -2.09 -8.07
C PRO A 71 -18.62 -1.37 -6.96
N PRO A 72 -19.27 -0.97 -5.86
CA PRO A 72 -18.59 -0.26 -4.77
C PRO A 72 -17.46 -1.10 -4.21
N LYS A 73 -16.35 -0.45 -3.82
CA LYS A 73 -15.20 -1.16 -3.24
C LYS A 73 -15.61 -1.70 -1.87
N LEU A 74 -14.96 -2.79 -1.47
CA LEU A 74 -15.22 -3.37 -0.16
C LEU A 74 -14.89 -2.39 0.98
N THR A 75 -13.83 -1.58 0.80
CA THR A 75 -13.46 -0.49 1.72
C THR A 75 -14.59 0.50 1.94
N ASP A 76 -15.30 0.87 0.85
CA ASP A 76 -16.40 1.84 0.91
C ASP A 76 -17.61 1.25 1.64
N ILE A 77 -17.87 -0.05 1.43
CA ILE A 77 -18.91 -0.79 2.14
C ILE A 77 -18.59 -0.86 3.62
N ILE A 78 -17.35 -1.21 3.99
CA ILE A 78 -16.90 -1.31 5.40
C ILE A 78 -16.97 0.05 6.10
N ALA A 79 -16.53 1.13 5.43
CA ALA A 79 -16.54 2.48 5.97
C ALA A 79 -17.97 2.99 6.27
N ALA A 80 -18.94 2.56 5.46
CA ALA A 80 -20.35 2.93 5.63
C ALA A 80 -21.09 2.08 6.68
N VAL A 81 -20.48 1.03 7.25
CA VAL A 81 -21.11 0.20 8.28
C VAL A 81 -21.29 1.01 9.59
N PRO A 82 -22.53 1.09 10.13
CA PRO A 82 -22.80 1.71 11.42
C PRO A 82 -21.99 1.10 12.58
N ASN A 83 -21.53 1.92 13.53
CA ASN A 83 -20.62 1.50 14.61
C ASN A 83 -21.18 0.37 15.49
N ASP A 84 -22.50 0.34 15.69
CA ASP A 84 -23.24 -0.70 16.40
C ASP A 84 -23.16 -2.07 15.71
N LEU A 85 -23.11 -2.08 14.37
CA LEU A 85 -23.11 -3.31 13.57
C LEU A 85 -21.72 -3.76 13.13
N LYS A 86 -20.67 -2.96 13.38
CA LYS A 86 -19.30 -3.28 12.98
C LYS A 86 -18.82 -4.62 13.52
N LYS A 87 -19.17 -4.97 14.78
CA LYS A 87 -18.75 -6.23 15.41
C LYS A 87 -19.27 -7.47 14.68
N ASP A 88 -20.48 -7.42 14.15
CA ASP A 88 -21.14 -8.57 13.51
C ASP A 88 -20.88 -8.64 12.00
N LEU A 89 -20.77 -7.48 11.34
CA LEU A 89 -20.64 -7.39 9.88
C LEU A 89 -19.19 -7.44 9.39
N ILE A 90 -18.23 -6.82 10.09
CA ILE A 90 -16.81 -6.81 9.65
C ILE A 90 -16.26 -8.23 9.49
N PRO A 91 -16.49 -9.20 10.41
CA PRO A 91 -15.99 -10.57 10.23
C PRO A 91 -16.52 -11.28 8.98
N LYS A 92 -17.78 -11.00 8.58
CA LYS A 92 -18.40 -11.58 7.38
C LYS A 92 -17.99 -10.88 6.09
N LEU A 93 -17.65 -9.60 6.18
CA LEU A 93 -17.15 -8.79 5.06
C LEU A 93 -15.66 -8.96 4.80
N ARG A 94 -14.92 -9.49 5.78
CA ARG A 94 -13.48 -9.72 5.66
C ARG A 94 -13.23 -10.71 4.53
N VAL A 95 -12.42 -10.30 3.54
CA VAL A 95 -11.90 -11.20 2.51
C VAL A 95 -11.15 -12.33 3.24
N LYS A 96 -11.21 -13.56 2.69
CA LYS A 96 -10.52 -14.75 3.21
C LYS A 96 -9.22 -14.37 3.93
N PRO A 97 -8.94 -14.92 5.12
CA PRO A 97 -7.76 -14.56 5.89
C PRO A 97 -6.47 -14.88 5.11
N CYS A 98 -5.93 -13.91 4.39
CA CYS A 98 -4.62 -14.01 3.75
C CYS A 98 -3.55 -13.63 4.78
N ARG A 99 -2.85 -14.61 5.38
CA ARG A 99 -1.69 -14.51 6.30
C ARG A 99 -1.82 -13.60 7.55
N THR A 100 -2.62 -12.53 7.55
CA THR A 100 -2.91 -11.62 8.68
C THR A 100 -3.88 -12.23 9.71
N ALA A 101 -4.38 -13.45 9.52
CA ALA A 101 -5.02 -14.19 10.60
C ALA A 101 -4.03 -14.56 11.71
N SER A 102 -2.73 -14.62 11.40
CA SER A 102 -1.65 -14.84 12.38
C SER A 102 -1.42 -13.65 13.33
N GLY A 103 -2.18 -12.55 13.19
CA GLY A 103 -2.04 -11.35 14.01
C GLY A 103 -0.82 -10.50 13.67
N ILE A 104 -0.10 -10.81 12.58
CA ILE A 104 1.05 -10.06 12.07
C ILE A 104 0.71 -9.54 10.68
N ALA A 105 0.91 -8.25 10.48
CA ALA A 105 0.77 -7.58 9.20
C ALA A 105 2.14 -7.49 8.50
N ILE A 106 2.26 -8.19 7.37
CA ILE A 106 3.45 -8.14 6.53
C ILE A 106 3.37 -6.90 5.64
N ILE A 107 4.34 -6.00 5.78
CA ILE A 107 4.47 -4.79 4.98
C ILE A 107 5.77 -4.86 4.19
N ALA A 108 5.62 -5.21 2.91
CA ALA A 108 6.71 -5.23 1.97
C ALA A 108 6.95 -3.83 1.39
N VAL A 109 8.19 -3.36 1.45
CA VAL A 109 8.65 -2.03 1.00
C VAL A 109 9.82 -2.19 0.03
N MET A 110 9.98 -1.22 -0.87
CA MET A 110 11.07 -1.18 -1.83
C MET A 110 11.88 0.10 -1.67
N ALA A 111 13.20 -0.04 -1.71
CA ALA A 111 14.13 1.08 -1.79
C ALA A 111 14.16 1.69 -3.20
N LYS A 112 14.79 2.86 -3.34
CA LYS A 112 14.96 3.53 -4.64
C LYS A 112 15.56 2.56 -5.68
N PRO A 113 15.10 2.60 -6.95
CA PRO A 113 15.77 1.90 -8.04
C PRO A 113 17.23 2.34 -8.12
N HIS A 114 18.13 1.37 -8.19
CA HIS A 114 19.57 1.58 -8.32
C HIS A 114 20.19 0.37 -9.00
N ARG A 115 21.35 0.57 -9.63
CA ARG A 115 22.10 -0.50 -10.27
C ARG A 115 22.72 -1.42 -9.24
N CYS A 116 22.76 -2.72 -9.54
CA CYS A 116 23.54 -3.68 -8.77
C CYS A 116 25.02 -3.27 -8.72
N PRO A 117 25.71 -3.45 -7.58
CA PRO A 117 27.12 -3.10 -7.45
C PRO A 117 28.04 -3.96 -8.33
N HIS A 118 27.60 -5.16 -8.74
CA HIS A 118 28.43 -6.04 -9.57
C HIS A 118 28.65 -5.56 -10.98
N ILE A 119 27.75 -4.73 -11.50
CA ILE A 119 27.85 -4.19 -12.86
C ILE A 119 29.16 -3.42 -13.07
N TYR A 120 29.75 -2.85 -12.02
CA TYR A 120 31.00 -2.09 -12.09
C TYR A 120 32.23 -2.95 -12.35
N TYR A 121 32.17 -4.25 -12.04
CA TYR A 121 33.28 -5.19 -12.25
C TYR A 121 32.98 -6.29 -13.27
N THR A 122 31.73 -6.70 -13.44
CA THR A 122 31.33 -7.68 -14.47
C THR A 122 30.96 -7.03 -15.81
N GLY A 123 30.58 -5.76 -15.81
CA GLY A 123 30.06 -5.05 -16.99
C GLY A 123 28.61 -5.39 -17.37
N HIS A 124 27.98 -6.35 -16.69
CA HIS A 124 26.65 -6.85 -17.03
C HIS A 124 25.80 -7.09 -15.78
N ILE A 125 24.47 -7.09 -15.94
CA ILE A 125 23.52 -7.54 -14.92
C ILE A 125 23.40 -9.08 -14.93
N CYS A 126 22.83 -9.67 -13.87
CA CYS A 126 22.54 -11.11 -13.85
C CYS A 126 21.61 -11.50 -15.00
N VAL A 127 21.91 -12.61 -15.69
CA VAL A 127 21.21 -13.08 -16.90
C VAL A 127 19.70 -13.24 -16.70
N TYR A 128 19.28 -13.72 -15.53
CA TYR A 128 17.87 -13.97 -15.18
C TYR A 128 17.17 -12.76 -14.54
N CYS A 129 17.83 -11.60 -14.43
CA CYS A 129 17.23 -10.43 -13.79
C CYS A 129 16.33 -9.67 -14.79
N PRO A 130 14.99 -9.64 -14.59
CA PRO A 130 14.08 -9.11 -15.61
C PRO A 130 14.05 -7.58 -15.68
N GLY A 131 14.33 -6.89 -14.57
CA GLY A 131 14.08 -5.46 -14.44
C GLY A 131 15.17 -4.71 -13.69
N GLY A 132 14.94 -3.41 -13.48
CA GLY A 132 15.91 -2.48 -12.91
C GLY A 132 16.11 -1.24 -13.79
N PRO A 133 17.00 -0.33 -13.38
CA PRO A 133 17.19 0.96 -14.06
C PRO A 133 17.63 0.86 -15.53
N ASP A 134 18.28 -0.24 -15.91
CA ASP A 134 18.81 -0.48 -17.26
C ASP A 134 17.90 -1.42 -18.09
N SER A 135 16.65 -1.61 -17.67
CA SER A 135 15.67 -2.45 -18.36
C SER A 135 14.61 -1.61 -19.07
N ASP A 136 13.81 -2.24 -19.94
CA ASP A 136 12.65 -1.62 -20.59
C ASP A 136 11.50 -1.30 -19.61
N PHE A 137 11.59 -1.76 -18.36
CA PHE A 137 10.58 -1.52 -17.34
C PHE A 137 10.81 -0.18 -16.63
N GLU A 138 10.01 0.82 -17.01
CA GLU A 138 10.07 2.17 -16.46
C GLU A 138 9.96 2.18 -14.92
N TYR A 139 10.90 2.87 -14.28
CA TYR A 139 10.95 3.07 -12.83
C TYR A 139 10.86 1.79 -12.02
N SER A 140 11.32 0.66 -12.55
CA SER A 140 11.34 -0.61 -11.83
C SER A 140 12.55 -0.74 -10.91
N SER A 141 12.35 -1.32 -9.72
CA SER A 141 13.44 -1.76 -8.86
C SER A 141 14.10 -3.02 -9.45
N GLN A 142 15.39 -3.21 -9.19
CA GLN A 142 16.13 -4.37 -9.68
C GLN A 142 15.39 -5.69 -9.38
N SER A 143 15.35 -6.59 -10.37
CA SER A 143 14.66 -7.89 -10.30
C SER A 143 13.13 -7.86 -10.34
N TYR A 144 12.50 -6.69 -10.46
CA TYR A 144 11.03 -6.54 -10.55
C TYR A 144 10.61 -5.86 -11.85
N THR A 145 9.39 -6.13 -12.31
CA THR A 145 8.85 -5.53 -13.55
C THR A 145 8.12 -4.21 -13.32
N GLY A 146 7.73 -3.91 -12.08
CA GLY A 146 6.94 -2.71 -11.76
C GLY A 146 5.43 -2.96 -11.74
N TYR A 147 4.96 -4.07 -12.34
CA TYR A 147 3.54 -4.43 -12.37
C TYR A 147 3.08 -5.21 -11.13
N GLU A 148 3.99 -5.63 -10.27
CA GLU A 148 3.63 -6.33 -9.03
C GLU A 148 2.92 -5.36 -8.08
N PRO A 149 1.94 -5.81 -7.27
CA PRO A 149 1.19 -4.93 -6.38
C PRO A 149 2.07 -4.12 -5.44
N THR A 150 3.20 -4.66 -4.98
CA THR A 150 4.12 -3.93 -4.12
C THR A 150 4.94 -2.91 -4.90
N SER A 151 5.47 -3.28 -6.07
CA SER A 151 6.18 -2.36 -6.97
C SER A 151 5.30 -1.17 -7.36
N MET A 152 4.06 -1.42 -7.76
CA MET A 152 3.10 -0.34 -8.08
C MET A 152 2.86 0.61 -6.90
N ARG A 153 2.83 0.10 -5.66
CA ARG A 153 2.70 0.96 -4.47
C ARG A 153 3.97 1.77 -4.22
N ALA A 154 5.14 1.16 -4.38
CA ALA A 154 6.42 1.83 -4.22
C ALA A 154 6.59 2.97 -5.24
N ILE A 155 6.28 2.70 -6.53
CA ILE A 155 6.31 3.69 -7.61
C ILE A 155 5.36 4.87 -7.30
N ARG A 156 4.12 4.60 -6.88
CA ARG A 156 3.15 5.65 -6.50
C ARG A 156 3.62 6.49 -5.31
N ALA A 157 4.29 5.86 -4.35
CA ALA A 157 4.89 6.53 -3.21
C ALA A 157 6.23 7.22 -3.55
N ARG A 158 6.72 7.12 -4.80
CA ARG A 158 8.05 7.57 -5.23
C ARG A 158 9.16 7.01 -4.35
N TYR A 159 9.02 5.74 -3.94
CA TYR A 159 9.97 5.04 -3.07
C TYR A 159 10.19 5.68 -1.69
N ASP A 160 9.28 6.55 -1.25
CA ASP A 160 9.29 7.14 0.08
C ASP A 160 8.91 6.07 1.13
N PRO A 161 9.78 5.77 2.11
CA PRO A 161 9.53 4.71 3.08
C PRO A 161 8.30 5.00 3.94
N TYR A 162 8.13 6.24 4.38
CA TYR A 162 7.04 6.64 5.27
C TYR A 162 5.68 6.47 4.59
N LYS A 163 5.56 6.96 3.35
CA LYS A 163 4.33 6.84 2.54
C LYS A 163 4.01 5.40 2.18
N GLN A 164 5.02 4.59 1.86
CA GLN A 164 4.82 3.16 1.57
C GLN A 164 4.19 2.44 2.77
N VAL A 165 4.73 2.67 3.97
CA VAL A 165 4.22 2.06 5.21
C VAL A 165 2.84 2.58 5.55
N ARG A 166 2.65 3.90 5.67
CA ARG A 166 1.35 4.50 6.03
C ARG A 166 0.23 4.07 5.09
N SER A 167 0.46 4.18 3.77
CA SER A 167 -0.54 3.77 2.77
C SER A 167 -0.92 2.29 2.90
N ARG A 168 0.04 1.42 3.23
CA ARG A 168 -0.23 -0.01 3.40
C ARG A 168 -0.96 -0.31 4.71
N VAL A 169 -0.61 0.37 5.80
CA VAL A 169 -1.31 0.26 7.09
C VAL A 169 -2.76 0.69 6.93
N ASP A 170 -3.00 1.90 6.40
CA ASP A 170 -4.36 2.44 6.22
C ASP A 170 -5.21 1.53 5.32
N GLN A 171 -4.60 0.97 4.26
CA GLN A 171 -5.26 0.01 3.39
C GLN A 171 -5.70 -1.27 4.12
N LEU A 172 -4.83 -1.83 4.97
CA LEU A 172 -5.12 -3.05 5.73
C LEU A 172 -6.18 -2.81 6.81
N GLU A 173 -6.13 -1.66 7.48
CA GLU A 173 -7.14 -1.25 8.46
C GLU A 173 -8.51 -1.01 7.81
N ALA A 174 -8.54 -0.36 6.64
CA ALA A 174 -9.78 -0.15 5.87
C ALA A 174 -10.43 -1.47 5.41
N LEU A 175 -9.64 -2.54 5.28
CA LEU A 175 -10.11 -3.89 4.99
C LEU A 175 -10.50 -4.67 6.27
N GLY A 176 -10.37 -4.07 7.45
CA GLY A 176 -10.72 -4.67 8.73
C GLY A 176 -9.67 -5.64 9.27
N HIS A 177 -8.40 -5.52 8.84
CA HIS A 177 -7.31 -6.30 9.42
C HIS A 177 -6.75 -5.63 10.68
N ASN A 178 -6.34 -6.43 11.66
CA ASN A 178 -5.56 -5.94 12.79
C ASN A 178 -4.10 -5.76 12.34
N VAL A 179 -3.58 -4.54 12.44
CA VAL A 179 -2.24 -4.13 11.97
C VAL A 179 -1.32 -3.76 13.14
N GLN A 180 -1.67 -4.13 14.38
CA GLN A 180 -0.89 -3.76 15.57
C GLN A 180 0.54 -4.30 15.58
N LYS A 181 0.77 -5.49 15.01
CA LYS A 181 2.09 -6.10 14.88
C LYS A 181 2.49 -6.10 13.42
N ILE A 182 3.61 -5.49 13.10
CA ILE A 182 4.08 -5.31 11.73
C ILE A 182 5.43 -6.00 11.58
N GLU A 183 5.56 -6.77 10.51
CA GLU A 183 6.84 -7.28 10.03
C GLU A 183 7.15 -6.60 8.70
N PHE A 184 8.30 -5.93 8.63
CA PHE A 184 8.78 -5.31 7.41
C PHE A 184 9.55 -6.33 6.57
N ILE A 185 9.36 -6.25 5.25
CA ILE A 185 10.19 -6.96 4.27
C ILE A 185 10.73 -5.92 3.30
N LEU A 186 12.03 -5.66 3.36
CA LEU A 186 12.72 -4.76 2.46
C LEU A 186 13.21 -5.54 1.24
N MET A 187 12.54 -5.30 0.12
CA MET A 187 12.75 -6.01 -1.14
C MET A 187 13.67 -5.26 -2.10
N GLY A 188 14.30 -6.01 -3.00
CA GLY A 188 15.15 -5.49 -4.08
C GLY A 188 16.57 -6.05 -4.10
N GLY A 189 16.96 -6.86 -3.10
CA GLY A 189 18.21 -7.63 -3.08
C GLY A 189 19.53 -6.86 -2.93
N THR A 190 19.58 -5.55 -3.21
CA THR A 190 20.83 -4.77 -3.19
C THR A 190 20.81 -3.56 -2.27
N PHE A 191 19.84 -3.47 -1.35
CA PHE A 191 19.71 -2.35 -0.42
C PHE A 191 21.01 -1.99 0.31
N MET A 192 21.76 -3.00 0.77
CA MET A 192 23.02 -2.82 1.49
C MET A 192 24.17 -2.24 0.64
N SER A 193 24.01 -2.19 -0.69
CA SER A 193 24.96 -1.54 -1.59
C SER A 193 24.77 -0.03 -1.68
N LEU A 194 23.65 0.50 -1.18
CA LEU A 194 23.36 1.92 -1.16
C LEU A 194 24.19 2.66 -0.10
N ASP A 195 24.37 3.96 -0.33
CA ASP A 195 25.03 4.86 0.60
C ASP A 195 24.42 4.76 2.00
N LYS A 196 25.28 4.74 3.02
CA LYS A 196 24.87 4.62 4.42
C LYS A 196 23.84 5.69 4.80
N GLU A 197 24.03 6.93 4.36
CA GLU A 197 23.09 8.02 4.65
C GLU A 197 21.68 7.74 4.10
N TYR A 198 21.58 7.17 2.89
CA TYR A 198 20.29 6.80 2.32
C TYR A 198 19.66 5.63 3.09
N ARG A 199 20.46 4.60 3.40
CA ARG A 199 19.97 3.44 4.16
C ARG A 199 19.44 3.85 5.52
N ASP A 200 20.19 4.69 6.24
CA ASP A 200 19.82 5.20 7.55
C ASP A 200 18.51 6.00 7.48
N LYS A 201 18.39 6.94 6.55
CA LYS A 201 17.14 7.72 6.34
C LYS A 201 15.97 6.82 5.96
N PHE A 202 16.22 5.78 5.15
CA PHE A 202 15.18 4.86 4.73
C PHE A 202 14.61 4.09 5.92
N ILE A 203 15.48 3.50 6.75
CA ILE A 203 15.11 2.75 7.95
C ILE A 203 14.44 3.66 8.99
N THR A 204 14.99 4.85 9.24
CA THR A 204 14.35 5.87 10.09
C THR A 204 12.93 6.16 9.62
N GLY A 205 12.72 6.36 8.32
CA GLY A 205 11.38 6.59 7.75
C GLY A 205 10.40 5.44 7.94
N LEU A 206 10.87 4.19 7.98
CA LEU A 206 10.03 3.03 8.28
C LEU A 206 9.54 3.04 9.73
N HIS A 207 10.44 3.32 10.68
CA HIS A 207 10.12 3.39 12.11
C HIS A 207 9.26 4.61 12.46
N ASP A 208 9.55 5.77 11.85
CA ASP A 208 8.77 7.00 11.99
C ASP A 208 7.32 6.83 11.51
N ALA A 209 7.09 6.01 10.48
CA ALA A 209 5.73 5.69 10.03
C ALA A 209 4.90 4.93 11.07
N LEU A 210 5.57 4.20 11.98
CA LEU A 210 4.92 3.45 13.05
C LEU A 210 4.63 4.32 14.28
N SER A 211 5.57 5.20 14.65
CA SER A 211 5.44 6.07 15.81
C SER A 211 4.65 7.34 15.52
N GLY A 212 4.67 7.82 14.27
CA GLY A 212 4.18 9.14 13.88
C GLY A 212 5.11 10.30 14.25
N TYR A 213 6.28 10.00 14.83
CA TYR A 213 7.31 10.98 15.16
C TYR A 213 8.29 11.15 13.99
N HIS A 214 8.94 12.32 13.90
CA HIS A 214 10.00 12.58 12.92
C HIS A 214 11.35 12.56 13.63
N SER A 215 12.09 11.48 13.45
CA SER A 215 13.36 11.25 14.15
C SER A 215 14.54 11.82 13.38
N LYS A 216 15.60 12.20 14.12
CA LYS A 216 16.85 12.73 13.55
C LYS A 216 17.91 11.63 13.37
N SER A 217 17.79 10.55 14.12
CA SER A 217 18.68 9.39 14.06
C SER A 217 17.90 8.07 14.04
N ILE A 218 18.59 6.99 13.69
CA ILE A 218 18.02 5.63 13.73
C ILE A 218 17.67 5.23 15.15
N ASP A 219 18.57 5.46 16.12
CA ASP A 219 18.35 5.08 17.53
C ASP A 219 17.11 5.76 18.11
N GLU A 220 16.90 7.03 17.76
CA GLU A 220 15.70 7.78 18.14
C GLU A 220 14.44 7.19 17.49
N ALA A 221 14.51 6.86 16.20
CA ALA A 221 13.40 6.25 15.47
C ALA A 221 12.98 4.90 16.06
N ILE A 222 13.96 4.05 16.39
CA ILE A 222 13.74 2.76 17.05
C ILE A 222 13.14 2.99 18.44
N PHE A 223 13.71 3.89 19.24
CA PHE A 223 13.23 4.20 20.59
C PHE A 223 11.75 4.60 20.62
N PHE A 224 11.33 5.48 19.71
CA PHE A 224 9.92 5.89 19.59
C PHE A 224 9.05 4.81 18.96
N SER A 225 9.56 4.06 17.98
CA SER A 225 8.85 2.95 17.35
C SER A 225 8.51 1.83 18.33
N GLU A 226 9.39 1.51 19.28
CA GLU A 226 9.14 0.52 20.34
C GLU A 226 7.97 0.93 21.27
N ARG A 227 7.81 2.23 21.47
CA ARG A 227 6.82 2.85 22.37
C ARG A 227 5.54 3.26 21.65
N SER A 228 5.43 2.98 20.36
CA SER A 228 4.21 3.27 19.62
C SER A 228 3.02 2.50 20.22
N MET A 229 1.93 3.23 20.44
CA MET A 229 0.72 2.70 21.04
C MET A 229 -0.09 1.84 20.07
N TYR A 230 0.00 2.15 18.78
CA TYR A 230 -0.87 1.57 17.75
C TYR A 230 -0.17 0.49 16.92
N TYR A 231 1.12 0.67 16.61
CA TYR A 231 1.84 -0.20 15.68
C TYR A 231 3.22 -0.54 16.22
N ARG A 232 3.59 -1.83 16.22
CA ARG A 232 4.91 -2.28 16.68
C ARG A 232 5.62 -3.06 15.59
N CYS A 233 6.87 -2.69 15.34
CA CYS A 233 7.78 -3.50 14.53
C CYS A 233 8.15 -4.74 15.35
N ILE A 234 7.78 -5.91 14.87
CA ILE A 234 8.16 -7.20 15.48
C ILE A 234 9.29 -7.90 14.73
N GLY A 235 9.63 -7.40 13.54
CA GLY A 235 10.69 -7.94 12.72
C GLY A 235 10.92 -7.11 11.48
N LEU A 236 12.18 -7.09 11.06
CA LEU A 236 12.61 -6.49 9.81
C LEU A 236 13.40 -7.56 9.05
N THR A 237 12.90 -7.90 7.87
CA THR A 237 13.58 -8.75 6.90
C THR A 237 14.28 -7.88 5.86
N ILE A 238 15.58 -8.09 5.66
CA ILE A 238 16.33 -7.43 4.59
C ILE A 238 16.74 -8.50 3.57
N GLU A 239 16.41 -8.27 2.30
CA GLU A 239 16.96 -9.06 1.19
C GLU A 239 18.35 -8.54 0.82
N THR A 240 19.31 -9.45 0.63
CA THR A 240 20.66 -9.08 0.21
C THR A 240 21.33 -10.13 -0.68
N ARG A 241 22.48 -9.76 -1.24
CA ARG A 241 23.38 -10.66 -1.96
C ARG A 241 24.40 -11.28 -1.00
N PRO A 242 24.89 -12.50 -1.25
CA PRO A 242 25.88 -13.16 -0.38
C PRO A 242 27.13 -12.32 -0.09
N ASP A 243 27.59 -11.52 -1.06
CA ASP A 243 28.76 -10.63 -0.95
C ASP A 243 28.51 -9.42 -0.01
N TYR A 244 27.25 -9.10 0.30
CA TYR A 244 26.84 -8.03 1.22
C TYR A 244 26.45 -8.55 2.61
N CYS A 245 26.99 -9.70 3.02
CA CYS A 245 26.79 -10.31 4.34
C CYS A 245 28.04 -10.30 5.24
N GLN A 246 29.03 -9.44 4.95
CA GLN A 246 30.22 -9.28 5.79
C GLN A 246 29.89 -8.72 7.18
N VAL A 247 30.79 -8.88 8.15
CA VAL A 247 30.63 -8.44 9.55
C VAL A 247 30.17 -6.98 9.65
N LYS A 248 30.74 -6.08 8.84
CA LYS A 248 30.31 -4.67 8.78
C LYS A 248 28.82 -4.54 8.43
N HIS A 249 28.38 -5.23 7.37
CA HIS A 249 27.00 -5.18 6.91
C HIS A 249 26.05 -5.79 7.95
N LEU A 250 26.44 -6.89 8.59
CA LEU A 250 25.66 -7.52 9.64
C LEU A 250 25.50 -6.60 10.86
N ASN A 251 26.57 -5.91 11.28
CA ASN A 251 26.50 -4.94 12.37
C ASN A 251 25.55 -3.78 12.03
N GLU A 252 25.57 -3.29 10.79
CA GLU A 252 24.63 -2.27 10.32
C GLU A 252 23.18 -2.80 10.30
N MET A 253 22.94 -4.01 9.80
CA MET A 253 21.61 -4.64 9.84
C MET A 253 21.09 -4.79 11.28
N LEU A 254 21.94 -5.21 12.22
CA LEU A 254 21.59 -5.27 13.64
C LEU A 254 21.20 -3.90 14.18
N SER A 255 21.96 -2.85 13.82
CA SER A 255 21.63 -1.47 14.21
C SER A 255 20.30 -0.96 13.64
N TYR A 256 19.84 -1.54 12.52
CA TYR A 256 18.52 -1.25 11.94
C TYR A 256 17.38 -2.04 12.60
N GLY A 257 17.65 -2.90 13.57
CA GLY A 257 16.65 -3.80 14.14
C GLY A 257 16.27 -4.95 13.21
N CYS A 258 17.15 -5.32 12.26
CA CYS A 258 16.96 -6.48 11.39
C CYS A 258 16.94 -7.77 12.21
N THR A 259 15.93 -8.60 11.98
CA THR A 259 15.74 -9.88 12.67
C THR A 259 15.83 -11.08 11.74
N ARG A 260 15.73 -10.86 10.41
CA ARG A 260 15.85 -11.89 9.40
C ARG A 260 16.58 -11.38 8.17
N LEU A 261 17.45 -12.19 7.62
CA LEU A 261 18.17 -11.92 6.37
C LEU A 261 17.76 -12.95 5.33
N GLU A 262 17.41 -12.49 4.13
CA GLU A 262 17.14 -13.35 2.98
C GLU A 262 18.26 -13.18 1.95
N ILE A 263 18.95 -14.27 1.64
CA ILE A 263 20.12 -14.26 0.74
C ILE A 263 19.73 -14.91 -0.58
N GLY A 264 19.89 -14.16 -1.67
CA GLY A 264 19.67 -14.67 -3.02
C GLY A 264 20.82 -15.55 -3.51
N ILE A 265 20.95 -16.79 -3.00
CA ILE A 265 21.97 -17.77 -3.41
C ILE A 265 21.79 -18.20 -4.87
N GLN A 266 20.53 -18.42 -5.29
CA GLN A 266 20.11 -18.94 -6.59
C GLN A 266 20.58 -20.36 -6.91
N SER A 267 21.89 -20.61 -6.92
CA SER A 267 22.52 -21.91 -7.16
C SER A 267 23.67 -22.15 -6.18
N ILE A 268 23.89 -23.40 -5.83
CA ILE A 268 25.05 -23.85 -5.04
C ILE A 268 26.16 -24.44 -5.93
N TYR A 269 25.93 -24.49 -7.24
CA TYR A 269 26.89 -25.00 -8.21
C TYR A 269 27.69 -23.84 -8.81
N GLU A 270 29.02 -23.95 -8.75
CA GLU A 270 29.96 -22.91 -9.17
C GLU A 270 29.84 -22.56 -10.66
N ASP A 271 29.61 -23.56 -11.52
CA ASP A 271 29.41 -23.38 -12.96
C ASP A 271 28.20 -22.48 -13.28
N VAL A 272 27.11 -22.62 -12.53
CA VAL A 272 25.92 -21.77 -12.67
C VAL A 272 26.10 -20.38 -12.07
N ALA A 273 26.99 -20.20 -11.09
CA ALA A 273 27.21 -18.92 -10.42
C ALA A 273 28.26 -18.02 -11.11
N LEU A 274 29.11 -18.61 -11.97
CA LEU A 274 30.13 -17.93 -12.76
C LEU A 274 29.57 -17.31 -14.05
N ASP A 275 28.54 -17.93 -14.64
CA ASP A 275 27.83 -17.47 -15.84
C ASP A 275 26.76 -16.40 -15.54
#